data_AF-A0A2D9VDY8-F1
#
_entry.id   AF-A0A2D9VDY8-F1
#
_cell.length_a   1.000
_cell.length_b   1.000
_cell.length_c   1.000
_cell.angle_alpha   90.00
_cell.angle_beta   90.00
_cell.angle_gamma   90.00
#
_symmetry.space_group_name_H-M   'P 1'
#
loop_
_entity.id
_entity.type
_entity.pdbx_description
1 polymer ?
#
loop_
_entity_poly.entity_id
_entity_poly.type
_entity_poly.pdbx_seq_one_letter_code
_entity_poly.pdbx_strand_id
1 'polypeptide(L)'
;MIFIIKILFYSFYYILLARVLLSWFPYTSRNQFTEFIFNTTEPLLSPIRKLIPPNRSGLDFSALILFIILNFLKTQLLLMG
;
A
#
# COMPACT_ATOMS: atom_id res chain seq x y z
N MET A 1 10.07 10.85 -19.81
CA MET A 1 10.44 10.69 -18.38
C MET A 1 9.22 10.65 -17.46
N ILE A 2 8.29 11.62 -17.55
CA ILE A 2 7.05 11.66 -16.74
C ILE A 2 6.15 10.42 -16.92
N PHE A 3 6.06 9.87 -18.14
CA PHE A 3 5.26 8.66 -18.41
C PHE A 3 5.70 7.43 -17.60
N ILE A 4 7.01 7.19 -17.49
CA ILE A 4 7.57 6.06 -16.73
C ILE A 4 7.24 6.22 -15.25
N ILE A 5 7.36 7.44 -14.72
CA ILE A 5 7.00 7.76 -13.33
C ILE A 5 5.52 7.48 -13.08
N LYS A 6 4.63 7.90 -14.00
CA LYS A 6 3.19 7.60 -13.91
C LYS A 6 2.94 6.09 -13.87
N ILE A 7 3.59 5.30 -14.74
CA ILE A 7 3.45 3.83 -14.75
C ILE A 7 3.88 3.20 -13.43
N LEU A 8 5.08 3.54 -12.94
CA LEU A 8 5.61 2.99 -11.69
C LEU A 8 4.69 3.33 -10.51
N PHE A 9 4.19 4.55 -10.47
CA PHE A 9 3.25 5.00 -9.45
C PHE A 9 1.95 4.20 -9.50
N TYR A 10 1.34 4.03 -10.68
CA TYR A 10 0.12 3.25 -10.84
C TYR A 10 0.31 1.78 -10.47
N SER A 11 1.45 1.18 -10.85
CA SER A 11 1.79 -0.19 -10.47
C SER A 11 1.83 -0.34 -8.95
N PHE A 12 2.57 0.54 -8.26
CA PHE A 12 2.66 0.51 -6.80
C PHE A 12 1.31 0.76 -6.12
N TYR A 13 0.49 1.66 -6.68
CA TYR A 13 -0.87 1.91 -6.20
C TYR A 13 -1.72 0.64 -6.18
N TYR A 14 -1.69 -0.16 -7.25
CA TYR A 14 -2.45 -1.43 -7.29
C TYR A 14 -1.89 -2.49 -6.35
N ILE A 15 -0.56 -2.55 -6.17
CA ILE A 15 0.06 -3.43 -5.18
C ILE A 15 -0.42 -3.04 -3.77
N LEU A 16 -0.48 -1.75 -3.45
CA LEU A 16 -0.96 -1.29 -2.15
C LEU A 16 -2.45 -1.53 -1.96
N LEU A 17 -3.27 -1.34 -3.00
CA LEU A 17 -4.69 -1.69 -2.98
C LEU A 17 -4.86 -3.17 -2.65
N ALA A 18 -4.09 -4.05 -3.31
CA ALA A 18 -4.09 -5.47 -2.99
C ALA A 18 -3.66 -5.72 -1.54
N ARG A 19 -2.63 -5.04 -1.02
CA ARG A 19 -2.21 -5.14 0.39
C ARG A 19 -3.33 -4.77 1.37
N VAL A 20 -4.10 -3.72 1.09
CA VAL A 20 -5.26 -3.33 1.91
C VAL A 20 -6.31 -4.45 1.90
N LEU A 21 -6.68 -4.95 0.72
CA LEU A 21 -7.67 -6.01 0.60
C LEU A 21 -7.21 -7.29 1.31
N LEU A 22 -5.97 -7.73 1.10
CA LEU A 22 -5.41 -8.93 1.73
C LEU A 22 -5.32 -8.80 3.26
N SER A 23 -5.13 -7.59 3.79
CA SER A 23 -5.13 -7.37 5.25
C SER A 23 -6.48 -7.63 5.91
N TRP A 24 -7.58 -7.62 5.14
CA TRP A 24 -8.92 -7.95 5.63
C TRP A 24 -9.18 -9.46 5.67
N PHE A 25 -8.32 -10.26 5.02
CA PHE A 25 -8.41 -11.72 5.00
C PHE A 25 -7.29 -12.33 5.87
N PRO A 26 -7.55 -12.57 7.17
CA PRO A 26 -6.53 -13.04 8.12
C PRO A 26 -5.94 -14.41 7.77
N TYR A 27 -6.62 -15.21 6.95
CA TYR A 27 -6.17 -16.53 6.48
C TYR A 27 -5.68 -16.51 5.03
N THR A 28 -5.16 -15.39 4.54
CA THR A 28 -4.59 -15.34 3.18
C THR A 28 -3.47 -16.38 3.06
N SER A 29 -3.61 -17.30 2.12
CA SER A 29 -2.60 -18.32 1.83
C SER A 29 -1.25 -17.67 1.53
N ARG A 30 -0.19 -18.07 2.25
CA ARG A 30 1.18 -17.66 1.95
C ARG A 30 1.64 -18.31 0.65
N ASN A 31 1.39 -17.62 -0.46
CA ASN A 31 1.93 -17.94 -1.77
C ASN A 31 2.89 -16.83 -2.20
N GLN A 32 3.68 -17.10 -3.24
CA GLN A 32 4.70 -16.16 -3.74
C GLN A 32 4.11 -14.79 -4.10
N PHE A 33 2.88 -14.75 -4.61
CA PHE A 33 2.20 -13.51 -4.97
C PHE A 33 1.86 -12.65 -3.74
N THR A 34 1.30 -13.27 -2.70
CA THR A 34 1.01 -12.60 -1.42
C THR A 34 2.30 -12.13 -0.78
N GLU A 35 3.33 -12.96 -0.70
CA GLU A 35 4.63 -12.57 -0.13
C GLU A 35 5.26 -11.41 -0.90
N PHE A 36 5.17 -11.41 -2.23
CA PHE A 36 5.63 -10.30 -3.05
C PHE A 36 4.92 -8.98 -2.68
N ILE A 37 3.59 -8.98 -2.58
CA ILE A 37 2.82 -7.79 -2.18
C ILE A 37 3.25 -7.33 -0.79
N PHE A 38 3.36 -8.28 0.16
CA PHE A 38 3.69 -7.95 1.53
C PHE A 38 5.08 -7.34 1.63
N ASN A 39 6.09 -7.99 1.05
CA ASN A 39 7.48 -7.54 1.08
C ASN A 39 7.69 -6.21 0.33
N THR A 40 6.98 -5.99 -0.78
CA THR A 40 7.08 -4.74 -1.55
C THR A 40 6.51 -3.54 -0.81
N THR A 41 5.43 -3.75 -0.04
CA THR A 41 4.75 -2.67 0.70
C THR A 41 5.33 -2.43 2.08
N GLU A 42 5.99 -3.42 2.67
CA GLU A 42 6.46 -3.41 4.06
C GLU A 42 7.43 -2.26 4.41
N PRO A 43 8.41 -1.87 3.57
CA PRO A 43 9.32 -0.76 3.88
C PRO A 43 8.61 0.56 4.11
N LEU A 44 7.47 0.78 3.45
CA LEU A 44 6.65 1.99 3.58
C LEU A 44 5.61 1.86 4.70
N LEU A 45 5.13 0.65 4.98
CA LEU A 45 4.14 0.40 6.04
C LEU A 45 4.75 0.29 7.43
N SER A 46 5.93 -0.32 7.56
CA SER A 46 6.65 -0.49 8.83
C SER A 46 6.81 0.82 9.63
N PRO A 47 7.27 1.95 9.04
CA PRO A 47 7.35 3.21 9.78
C PRO A 47 5.97 3.76 10.16
N ILE A 48 4.95 3.58 9.31
CA ILE A 48 3.59 4.04 9.60
C ILE A 48 2.98 3.23 10.75
N ARG A 49 3.19 1.91 10.80
CA ARG A 49 2.71 1.07 11.91
C ARG A 49 3.30 1.46 13.25
N LYS A 50 4.52 1.99 13.30
CA LYS A 50 5.12 2.49 14.54
C LYS A 50 4.38 3.70 15.12
N LEU A 51 3.63 4.44 14.30
CA LEU A 51 2.87 5.63 14.70
C LEU A 51 1.43 5.30 15.09
N ILE A 52 0.92 4.12 14.72
CA ILE A 52 -0.45 3.71 14.99
C ILE A 52 -0.46 2.86 16.26
N PRO A 53 -1.37 3.11 17.21
CA PRO A 53 -1.58 2.22 18.35
C PRO A 53 -1.81 0.77 17.88
N PRO A 54 -1.34 -0.25 18.61
CA PRO A 54 -1.57 -1.64 18.22
C PRO A 54 -3.08 -1.93 18.15
N ASN A 55 -3.53 -2.38 16.97
CA ASN A 55 -4.94 -2.62 16.69
C ASN A 55 -5.33 -4.05 17.06
N ARG A 56 -6.41 -4.21 17.84
CA ARG A 56 -6.94 -5.52 18.25
C ARG A 56 -7.74 -6.24 17.15
N SER A 57 -8.06 -5.56 16.05
CA SER A 57 -8.94 -6.12 15.00
C SER A 57 -8.23 -7.00 13.96
N GLY A 58 -6.89 -7.09 14.02
CA GLY A 58 -6.11 -7.80 12.99
C GLY A 58 -6.05 -7.11 11.63
N LEU A 59 -6.72 -5.96 11.45
CA LEU A 59 -6.71 -5.18 10.21
C LEU A 59 -5.48 -4.25 10.17
N ASP A 60 -4.84 -4.16 9.00
CA ASP A 60 -3.68 -3.30 8.79
C ASP A 60 -4.11 -1.87 8.42
N PHE A 61 -4.48 -1.08 9.43
CA PHE A 61 -4.83 0.33 9.24
C PHE A 61 -3.69 1.17 8.65
N SER A 62 -2.43 0.75 8.80
CA SER A 62 -1.32 1.45 8.15
C SER A 62 -1.41 1.39 6.63
N ALA A 63 -1.92 0.29 6.08
CA ALA A 63 -2.12 0.14 4.64
C ALA A 63 -3.19 1.09 4.11
N LEU A 64 -4.28 1.28 4.85
CA LEU A 64 -5.32 2.28 4.53
C LEU A 64 -4.76 3.71 4.57
N ILE A 65 -3.99 4.04 5.61
CA ILE A 65 -3.38 5.37 5.73
C ILE A 65 -2.42 5.63 4.57
N LEU A 66 -1.52 4.69 4.27
CA LEU A 66 -0.60 4.82 3.14
C LEU A 66 -1.36 4.94 1.82
N PHE A 67 -2.48 4.23 1.66
CA PHE A 67 -3.32 4.29 0.47
C PHE A 67 -3.96 5.66 0.28
N ILE A 68 -4.43 6.29 1.35
CA ILE A 68 -4.96 7.66 1.32
C ILE A 68 -3.86 8.65 0.96
N ILE A 69 -2.68 8.53 1.57
CA ILE A 69 -1.51 9.38 1.28
C ILE A 69 -1.11 9.27 -0.20
N LEU A 70 -1.05 8.05 -0.74
CA LEU A 70 -0.76 7.84 -2.16
C LEU A 70 -1.84 8.42 -3.06
N ASN A 71 -3.13 8.30 -2.75
CA ASN A 71 -4.20 8.91 -3.56
C ASN A 71 -4.06 10.43 -3.64
N PHE A 72 -3.68 11.06 -2.52
CA PHE A 72 -3.41 12.49 -2.51
C PHE A 72 -2.22 12.84 -3.42
N LEU A 73 -1.09 12.14 -3.29
CA LEU A 73 0.10 12.33 -4.12
C LEU A 73 -0.18 12.07 -5.61
N LYS A 74 -0.98 11.06 -5.93
CA LYS A 74 -1.43 10.75 -7.29
C LYS A 74 -2.14 11.94 -7.91
N THR A 75 -3.07 12.53 -7.16
CA THR A 75 -3.87 13.66 -7.61
C THR A 75 -2.97 14.85 -7.93
N GLN A 76 -2.01 15.15 -7.06
CA GLN A 76 -1.04 16.22 -7.31
C GLN A 76 -0.19 15.92 -8.56
N LEU A 77 0.33 14.70 -8.71
CA LEU A 77 1.13 14.30 -9.87
C LEU A 77 0.36 14.39 -11.19
N LEU A 78 -0.95 14.11 -11.17
CA LEU A 78 -1.83 14.24 -12.34
C LEU A 78 -2.15 15.70 -12.67
N LEU A 79 -2.26 16.56 -11.67
CA LEU A 79 -2.47 18.00 -11.87
C LEU A 79 -1.22 18.71 -12.41
N MET A 80 -0.03 18.19 -12.09
CA MET A 80 1.27 18.77 -12.45
C MET A 80 1.73 18.49 -13.88
N GLY A 81 1.02 17.68 -14.67
CA GLY A 81 1.38 17.51 -16.09
C GLY A 81 0.40 16.71 -16.90
#